data_AF-A0A950DRB7-F1
#
_entry.id   AF-A0A950DRB7-F1
#
_cell.length_a   1.000
_cell.length_b   1.000
_cell.length_c   1.000
_cell.angle_alpha   90.00
_cell.angle_beta   90.00
_cell.angle_gamma   90.00
#
_symmetry.space_group_name_H-M   'P 1'
#
loop_
_entity.id
_entity.type
_entity.pdbx_description
1 polymer ?
#
loop_
_entity_poly.entity_id
_entity_poly.type
_entity_poly.pdbx_seq_one_letter_code
_entity_poly.pdbx_strand_id
1 'polypeptide(L)' 'MDDSNLIPPSIASSLAEIERSVQRFRSWYSLGADPQRLLTDEIITMRFELIRLWSQIYSEKKL' A
#
# COMPACT_ATOMS: atom_id res chain seq x y z
N MET A 1 -29.07 -6.02 -3.84
CA MET A 1 -28.16 -4.88 -3.66
C MET A 1 -26.89 -5.25 -4.40
N ASP A 2 -26.43 -4.35 -5.27
CA ASP A 2 -25.35 -4.62 -6.21
C ASP A 2 -24.02 -4.54 -5.46
N ASP A 3 -23.41 -5.70 -5.16
CA ASP A 3 -22.11 -5.82 -4.47
C ASP A 3 -20.92 -5.39 -5.35
N SER A 4 -21.18 -4.95 -6.57
CA SER A 4 -20.22 -4.50 -7.58
C SER A 4 -19.37 -3.28 -7.16
N ASN A 5 -19.69 -2.62 -6.05
CA ASN A 5 -18.93 -1.51 -5.48
C ASN A 5 -18.04 -1.91 -4.29
N LEU A 6 -18.04 -3.19 -3.89
CA LEU A 6 -17.19 -3.65 -2.79
C LEU A 6 -15.77 -3.86 -3.29
N ILE A 7 -14.84 -3.10 -2.72
CA ILE A 7 -13.40 -3.30 -2.93
C ILE A 7 -13.07 -4.75 -2.53
N PRO A 8 -12.44 -5.55 -3.41
CA PRO A 8 -12.00 -6.89 -3.07
C PRO A 8 -11.18 -6.90 -1.77
N PRO A 9 -11.39 -7.86 -0.85
CA PRO A 9 -10.67 -7.90 0.42
C PRO A 9 -9.15 -7.89 0.28
N SER A 10 -8.65 -8.47 -0.82
CA SER A 10 -7.23 -8.46 -1.21
C SER A 10 -6.71 -7.05 -1.49
N ILE A 11 -7.48 -6.24 -2.23
CA ILE A 11 -7.18 -4.84 -2.57
C ILE A 11 -7.29 -3.97 -1.33
N ALA A 12 -8.34 -4.15 -0.52
CA ALA A 12 -8.52 -3.43 0.73
C ALA A 12 -7.34 -3.64 1.70
N SER A 13 -6.82 -4.88 1.78
CA SER A 13 -5.65 -5.21 2.59
C SER A 13 -4.38 -4.50 2.11
N SER A 14 -4.15 -4.44 0.79
CA SER A 14 -3.00 -3.73 0.23
C SER A 14 -3.07 -2.22 0.50
N LEU A 15 -4.26 -1.63 0.33
CA LEU A 15 -4.48 -0.20 0.59
C LEU A 15 -4.22 0.15 2.06
N ALA A 16 -4.67 -0.70 2.98
CA ALA A 16 -4.42 -0.52 4.40
C ALA A 16 -2.93 -0.60 4.75
N GLU A 17 -2.15 -1.49 4.11
CA GLU A 17 -0.71 -1.57 4.37
C GLU A 17 0.04 -0.36 3.79
N ILE A 18 -0.36 0.13 2.62
CA ILE A 18 0.16 1.39 2.07
C ILE A 18 -0.13 2.56 3.03
N GLU A 19 -1.35 2.67 3.55
CA GLU A 19 -1.72 3.73 4.49
C GLU A 19 -0.88 3.66 5.78
N ARG A 20 -0.69 2.46 6.35
CA ARG A 20 0.18 2.26 7.51
C ARG A 20 1.63 2.66 7.23
N SER A 21 2.15 2.28 6.06
CA SER A 21 3.51 2.62 5.64
C SER A 21 3.70 4.15 5.57
N VAL A 22 2.73 4.87 4.99
CA VAL A 22 2.73 6.34 4.94
C VAL A 22 2.65 6.96 6.35
N GLN A 23 1.82 6.42 7.24
CA GLN A 23 1.70 6.91 8.62
C GLN A 23 2.99 6.67 9.43
N ARG A 24 3.62 5.50 9.29
CA ARG A 24 4.93 5.21 9.88
C ARG A 24 5.95 6.23 9.38
N PHE A 25 6.07 6.39 8.07
CA PHE A 25 6.99 7.35 7.46
C PHE A 25 6.82 8.77 8.04
N ARG A 26 5.59 9.29 8.10
CA ARG A 26 5.29 10.61 8.68
C ARG A 26 5.73 10.73 10.14
N SER A 27 5.51 9.69 10.94
CA SER A 27 5.85 9.65 12.36
C SER A 27 7.37 9.62 12.59
N TRP A 28 8.11 8.86 11.77
CA TRP A 28 9.57 8.82 11.86
C TRP A 28 10.21 10.13 11.41
N TYR A 29 9.67 10.76 10.36
CA TYR A 29 10.13 12.05 9.87
C TYR A 29 9.95 13.17 10.91
N SER A 30 8.83 13.17 11.66
CA SER A 30 8.60 14.16 12.72
C SER A 30 9.48 13.96 13.96
N LEU A 31 9.96 12.74 14.20
CA LEU A 31 10.83 12.41 15.34
C LEU A 31 12.32 12.68 15.08
N GLY A 32 12.70 13.15 13.89
CA GLY A 32 14.10 13.44 13.56
C GLY A 32 15.01 12.21 13.47
N ALA A 33 14.43 11.01 13.32
CA ALA A 33 15.18 9.79 13.05
C ALA A 33 15.85 9.86 11.67
N ASP A 34 17.02 9.20 11.51
CA ASP A 34 17.77 9.18 10.26
C ASP A 34 16.86 8.79 9.08
N PRO A 35 16.46 9.76 8.24
CA PRO A 35 15.34 9.59 7.35
C PRO A 35 15.70 8.66 6.19
N GLN A 36 16.99 8.50 5.83
CA GLN A 36 17.38 7.76 4.62
C GLN A 36 17.11 6.26 4.70
N ARG A 37 17.45 5.61 5.82
CA ARG A 37 17.24 4.16 5.95
C ARG A 37 15.75 3.81 6.07
N LEU A 38 15.01 4.58 6.87
CA LEU A 38 13.57 4.43 7.05
C LEU A 38 12.77 4.78 5.78
N LEU A 39 13.20 5.79 5.02
CA LEU A 39 12.66 6.09 3.68
C LEU A 39 12.77 4.89 2.76
N THR A 40 13.93 4.22 2.76
CA THR A 40 14.20 3.12 1.85
C THR A 40 13.27 1.94 2.12
N ASP A 41 13.10 1.55 3.39
CA ASP A 41 12.26 0.40 3.76
C ASP A 41 10.76 0.66 3.51
N GLU A 42 10.26 1.87 3.81
CA GLU A 42 8.85 2.20 3.55
C GLU A 42 8.57 2.40 2.04
N ILE A 43 9.51 2.97 1.27
CA ILE A 43 9.40 3.06 -0.21
C ILE A 43 9.38 1.67 -0.83
N ILE A 44 10.20 0.73 -0.35
CA ILE A 44 10.19 -0.66 -0.82
C ILE A 44 8.84 -1.30 -0.52
N THR A 45 8.33 -1.16 0.70
CA THR A 45 7.02 -1.69 1.11
C THR A 45 5.89 -1.16 0.23
N MET A 46 5.81 0.16 0.04
CA MET A 46 4.80 0.78 -0.83
C MET A 46 4.90 0.29 -2.28
N ARG A 47 6.12 0.11 -2.81
CA ARG A 47 6.33 -0.42 -4.17
C ARG A 47 5.80 -1.84 -4.32
N PHE A 48 6.05 -2.72 -3.36
CA PHE A 48 5.55 -4.10 -3.40
C PHE A 48 4.02 -4.14 -3.41
N GLU A 49 3.37 -3.38 -2.52
CA GLU A 49 1.90 -3.36 -2.45
C GLU A 49 1.26 -2.73 -3.69
N LEU A 50 1.87 -1.70 -4.29
CA LEU A 50 1.41 -1.13 -5.55
C LEU A 50 1.51 -2.13 -6.72
N ILE A 51 2.60 -2.90 -6.79
CA ILE A 51 2.76 -3.96 -7.81
C ILE A 51 1.70 -5.05 -7.60
N ARG A 52 1.45 -5.46 -6.34
CA ARG A 52 0.44 -6.46 -5.99
C ARG A 52 -0.96 -6.00 -6.40
N LEU A 53 -1.31 -4.76 -6.09
CA LEU A 53 -2.56 -4.13 -6.50
C LEU A 53 -2.72 -4.08 -8.02
N TRP A 54 -1.68 -3.61 -8.71
CA TRP A 54 -1.70 -3.53 -10.17
C TRP A 54 -1.91 -4.90 -10.82
N SER A 55 -1.24 -5.94 -10.30
CA SER A 55 -1.39 -7.31 -10.77
C SER A 55 -2.80 -7.86 -10.54
N GLN A 56 -3.41 -7.60 -9.39
CA GLN A 56 -4.76 -8.05 -9.07
C GLN A 56 -5.80 -7.38 -9.99
N ILE A 57 -5.75 -6.06 -10.12
CA ILE A 57 -6.65 -5.30 -11.00
C ILE A 57 -6.51 -5.75 -12.45
N TYR A 58 -5.28 -6.00 -12.92
CA TYR A 58 -5.03 -6.43 -14.29
C TYR A 58 -5.49 -7.89 -14.54
N SER A 59 -5.42 -8.75 -13.52
CA SER A 59 -5.88 -10.13 -13.62
C SER A 59 -7.41 -10.23 -13.62
N GLU A 60 -8.08 -9.41 -12.82
CA GLU A 60 -9.55 -9.32 -12.79
C GLU A 60 -10.12 -8.73 -14.09
N LYS A 61 -9.39 -7.86 -14.79
CA LYS A 61 -9.79 -7.34 -16.12
C LYS A 61 -9.65 -8.35 -17.28
N LYS A 62 -8.99 -9.50 -17.06
CA LYS A 62 -8.76 -10.53 -18.08
C LYS A 62 -9.77 -11.69 -18.05
N LEU A 63 -10.65 -11.72 -17.05
CA LEU A 63 -11.80 -12.64 -16.94
C LEU A 63 -13.08 -11.94 -17.41
#